data_AF-A0A3M1Q4Q0-F1
#
_entry.id   AF-A0A3M1Q4Q0-F1
#
_cell.length_a   1.000
_cell.length_b   1.000
_cell.length_c   1.000
_cell.angle_alpha   90.00
_cell.angle_beta   90.00
_cell.angle_gamma   90.00
#
_symmetry.space_group_name_H-M   'P 1'
#
loop_
_entity.id
_entity.type
_entity.pdbx_description
1 polymer ?
#
loop_
_entity_poly.entity_id
_entity_poly.type
_entity_poly.pdbx_seq_one_letter_code
_entity_poly.pdbx_strand_id
1 'polypeptide(L)'
;MGDVTMTRTRLLLFVPAVLLLAATFAPALAADDPFGGRWWTRPRVVERLGLSESQVQQIERISYEHQDRILELRAELARANLALGRLLEAEKIDDKALADAIDRVVEARCALARSELESRAAVARVLELPQRRMLADLRRSVERMREQRTPPPRRRRLR
;
A
#
# COMPACT_ATOMS: atom_id res chain seq x y z
N MET A 1 19.07 -49.24 -26.05
CA MET A 1 18.34 -49.66 -24.84
C MET A 1 19.24 -49.35 -23.66
N GLY A 2 18.88 -48.35 -22.87
CA GLY A 2 19.68 -47.78 -21.79
C GLY A 2 18.97 -46.53 -21.28
N ASP A 3 18.39 -46.64 -20.09
CA ASP A 3 17.31 -45.84 -19.52
C ASP A 3 17.49 -44.31 -19.53
N VAL A 4 16.49 -43.62 -20.07
CA VAL A 4 16.26 -42.18 -19.88
C VAL A 4 15.07 -42.03 -18.92
N THR A 5 15.30 -42.28 -17.63
CA THR A 5 14.27 -42.08 -16.59
C THR A 5 14.90 -41.73 -15.24
N MET A 6 15.31 -40.47 -15.09
CA MET A 6 15.53 -39.77 -13.81
C MET A 6 15.92 -38.33 -14.21
N THR A 7 15.25 -37.24 -13.89
CA THR A 7 14.45 -36.93 -12.70
C THR A 7 13.57 -35.70 -13.04
N ARG A 8 12.48 -35.90 -13.78
CA ARG A 8 11.40 -34.90 -13.85
C ARG A 8 10.68 -34.99 -12.51
N THR A 9 10.93 -34.06 -11.58
CA THR A 9 10.07 -33.62 -10.45
C THR A 9 10.94 -32.95 -9.38
N ARG A 10 11.36 -31.70 -9.61
CA ARG A 10 11.70 -30.71 -8.56
C ARG A 10 11.40 -29.28 -9.03
N LEU A 11 10.44 -29.12 -9.94
CA LEU A 11 9.75 -27.85 -10.15
C LEU A 11 8.55 -27.87 -9.21
N LEU A 12 8.23 -26.74 -8.57
CA LEU A 12 7.25 -26.54 -7.49
C LEU A 12 7.89 -26.57 -6.11
N LEU A 13 8.53 -25.45 -5.73
CA LEU A 13 8.50 -24.92 -4.35
C LEU A 13 9.21 -23.56 -4.20
N PHE A 14 9.53 -22.84 -5.29
CA PHE A 14 10.16 -21.51 -5.19
C PHE A 14 9.30 -20.33 -5.65
N VAL A 15 7.99 -20.54 -5.87
CA VAL A 15 7.06 -19.45 -6.19
C VAL A 15 6.52 -18.68 -4.96
N PRO A 16 6.43 -19.20 -3.70
CA PRO A 16 5.81 -18.40 -2.64
C PRO A 16 6.79 -17.43 -1.95
N ALA A 17 8.11 -17.56 -2.14
CA ALA A 17 9.09 -16.78 -1.38
C ALA A 17 9.29 -15.34 -1.91
N VAL A 18 9.12 -15.11 -3.21
CA VAL A 18 9.28 -13.77 -3.81
C VAL A 18 8.08 -12.86 -3.50
N LEU A 19 6.91 -13.44 -3.27
CA LEU A 19 5.74 -12.70 -2.77
C LEU A 19 5.85 -12.33 -1.29
N LEU A 20 6.65 -13.04 -0.48
CA LEU A 20 6.79 -12.74 0.95
C LEU A 20 7.78 -11.58 1.24
N LEU A 21 8.75 -11.33 0.35
CA LEU A 21 9.67 -10.18 0.49
C LEU A 21 9.07 -8.85 -0.03
N ALA A 22 7.85 -8.89 -0.58
CA ALA A 22 7.08 -7.69 -0.91
C ALA A 22 6.24 -7.16 0.28
N ALA A 23 6.07 -7.96 1.35
CA ALA A 23 5.16 -7.63 2.45
C ALA A 23 5.81 -6.91 3.65
N THR A 24 7.14 -6.81 3.71
CA THR A 24 7.83 -6.16 4.85
C THR A 24 7.77 -4.64 4.85
N PHE A 25 7.28 -4.05 3.76
CA PHE A 25 6.82 -2.66 3.71
C PHE A 25 5.37 -2.62 3.22
N ALA A 26 4.46 -3.32 3.90
CA ALA A 26 3.13 -2.73 4.04
C ALA A 26 3.37 -1.34 4.68
N PRO A 27 3.13 -0.23 3.98
CA PRO A 27 3.46 1.04 4.58
C PRO A 27 2.57 1.18 5.81
N ALA A 28 3.17 1.46 6.98
CA ALA A 28 2.42 2.03 8.10
C ALA A 28 1.67 3.32 7.69
N LEU A 29 2.00 3.89 6.53
CA LEU A 29 1.31 5.00 5.87
C LEU A 29 0.04 4.58 5.13
N ALA A 30 -0.08 3.31 4.71
CA ALA A 30 -1.35 2.67 4.38
C ALA A 30 -1.98 2.10 5.67
N ALA A 31 -1.82 2.78 6.81
CA ALA A 31 -2.83 2.72 7.83
C ALA A 31 -4.17 2.96 7.13
N ASP A 32 -5.01 1.92 7.10
CA ASP A 32 -6.37 2.00 6.62
C ASP A 32 -6.99 3.23 7.26
N ASP A 33 -7.18 4.30 6.49
CA ASP A 33 -7.93 5.44 7.00
C ASP A 33 -9.26 4.83 7.46
N PRO A 34 -9.67 4.99 8.73
CA PRO A 34 -10.91 4.39 9.20
C PRO A 34 -12.14 4.97 8.48
N PHE A 35 -11.95 6.07 7.74
CA PHE A 35 -12.90 6.65 6.82
C PHE A 35 -12.61 6.26 5.35
N GLY A 36 -11.70 5.36 5.03
CA GLY A 36 -11.28 5.11 3.64
C GLY A 36 -10.70 6.35 2.95
N GLY A 37 -10.17 6.18 1.74
CA GLY A 37 -9.35 7.19 1.07
C GLY A 37 -10.04 8.53 0.73
N ARG A 38 -11.36 8.68 0.92
CA ARG A 38 -12.13 9.91 0.66
C ARG A 38 -13.00 10.34 1.84
N TRP A 39 -12.39 10.68 2.97
CA TRP A 39 -13.13 11.06 4.17
C TRP A 39 -13.92 12.37 4.03
N TRP A 40 -13.48 13.29 3.16
CA TRP A 40 -14.12 14.58 2.90
C TRP A 40 -15.45 14.48 2.13
N THR A 41 -15.80 13.30 1.60
CA THR A 41 -17.11 13.08 0.98
C THR A 41 -18.15 12.57 1.97
N ARG A 42 -17.81 12.45 3.27
CA ARG A 42 -18.76 12.05 4.31
C ARG A 42 -19.37 13.27 4.99
N PRO A 43 -20.69 13.50 4.87
CA PRO A 43 -21.34 14.67 5.47
C PRO A 43 -21.05 14.81 6.97
N ARG A 44 -21.13 13.70 7.72
CA ARG A 44 -20.87 13.70 9.17
C ARG A 44 -19.43 14.09 9.55
N VAL A 45 -18.46 13.81 8.68
CA VAL A 45 -17.05 14.18 8.93
C VAL A 45 -16.82 15.64 8.56
N VAL A 46 -17.35 16.07 7.42
CA VAL A 46 -17.30 17.47 6.95
C VAL A 46 -17.93 18.42 7.97
N GLU A 47 -19.14 18.10 8.43
CA GLU A 47 -19.88 18.88 9.42
C GLU A 47 -19.11 18.97 10.74
N ARG A 48 -18.60 17.84 11.23
CA ARG A 48 -17.88 17.79 12.51
C ARG A 48 -16.52 18.51 12.48
N LEU A 49 -15.91 18.61 11.30
CA LEU A 49 -14.69 19.38 11.09
C LEU A 49 -14.97 20.86 10.78
N GLY A 50 -16.23 21.23 10.53
CA GLY A 50 -16.62 22.58 10.12
C GLY A 50 -15.94 23.01 8.83
N LEU A 51 -15.80 22.11 7.85
CA LEU A 51 -15.15 22.46 6.59
C LEU A 51 -16.07 23.35 5.75
N SER A 52 -15.51 24.40 5.16
CA SER A 52 -16.21 25.18 4.13
C SER A 52 -16.34 24.38 2.83
N GLU A 53 -17.29 24.79 1.98
CA GLU A 53 -17.42 24.24 0.64
C GLU A 53 -16.14 24.41 -0.18
N SER A 54 -15.47 25.57 -0.06
CA SER A 54 -14.20 25.84 -0.72
C SER A 54 -13.08 24.90 -0.26
N GLN A 55 -13.00 24.57 1.03
CA GLN A 55 -12.04 23.58 1.56
C GLN A 55 -12.32 22.19 0.98
N VAL A 56 -13.59 21.76 0.93
CA VAL A 56 -13.98 20.46 0.37
C VAL A 56 -13.60 20.37 -1.11
N GLN A 57 -13.94 21.38 -1.92
CA GLN A 57 -13.60 21.41 -3.34
C GLN A 57 -12.07 21.42 -3.56
N GLN A 58 -11.31 22.12 -2.71
CA GLN A 58 -9.85 22.13 -2.80
C GLN A 58 -9.25 20.76 -2.44
N ILE A 59 -9.72 20.10 -1.39
CA ILE A 59 -9.29 18.75 -1.02
C ILE A 59 -9.60 17.75 -2.14
N GLU A 60 -10.79 17.85 -2.73
CA GLU A 60 -11.21 16.96 -3.82
C GLU A 60 -10.31 17.09 -5.04
N ARG A 61 -10.05 18.33 -5.51
CA ARG A 61 -9.13 18.59 -6.62
C ARG A 61 -7.71 18.07 -6.36
N ILE A 62 -7.13 18.40 -5.21
CA ILE A 62 -5.79 17.90 -4.80
C ILE A 62 -5.78 16.36 -4.82
N SER A 63 -6.85 15.74 -4.33
CA SER A 63 -6.94 14.29 -4.27
C SER A 63 -7.01 13.65 -5.65
N TYR A 64 -7.74 14.25 -6.60
CA TYR A 64 -7.77 13.78 -7.99
C TYR A 64 -6.40 13.94 -8.68
N GLU A 65 -5.77 15.11 -8.58
CA GLU A 65 -4.47 15.38 -9.19
C GLU A 65 -3.39 14.38 -8.74
N HIS A 66 -3.38 14.03 -7.44
CA HIS A 66 -2.45 13.03 -6.93
C HIS A 66 -2.84 11.59 -7.25
N GLN A 67 -4.13 11.28 -7.42
CA GLN A 67 -4.59 9.92 -7.71
C GLN A 67 -4.03 9.39 -9.02
N ASP A 68 -4.06 10.18 -10.09
CA ASP A 68 -3.52 9.78 -11.39
C ASP A 68 -2.03 9.44 -11.28
N ARG A 69 -1.26 10.31 -10.61
CA ARG A 69 0.17 10.08 -10.41
C ARG A 69 0.46 8.83 -9.57
N ILE A 70 -0.32 8.60 -8.52
CA ILE A 70 -0.18 7.41 -7.66
C ILE A 70 -0.50 6.13 -8.46
N LEU A 71 -1.49 6.15 -9.35
CA LEU A 71 -1.84 5.00 -10.21
C LEU A 71 -0.69 4.65 -11.16
N GLU A 72 -0.09 5.65 -11.80
CA GLU A 72 1.10 5.44 -12.64
C GLU A 72 2.26 4.83 -11.85
N LEU A 73 2.57 5.37 -10.67
CA LEU A 73 3.66 4.88 -9.81
C LEU A 73 3.41 3.46 -9.31
N ARG A 74 2.15 3.09 -9.04
CA ARG A 74 1.78 1.71 -8.72
C ARG A 74 2.00 0.77 -9.91
N ALA A 75 1.69 1.22 -11.12
CA ALA A 75 1.94 0.44 -12.32
C ALA A 75 3.46 0.26 -12.57
N GLU A 76 4.27 1.30 -12.33
CA GLU A 76 5.74 1.18 -12.40
C GLU A 76 6.29 0.20 -11.37
N LEU A 77 5.83 0.29 -10.12
CA LEU A 77 6.22 -0.66 -9.09
C LEU A 77 5.82 -2.10 -9.47
N ALA A 78 4.63 -2.30 -10.04
CA ALA A 78 4.20 -3.62 -10.52
C ALA A 78 5.12 -4.12 -11.64
N ARG A 79 5.46 -3.29 -12.63
CA ARG A 79 6.42 -3.63 -13.70
C ARG A 79 7.79 -4.01 -13.14
N ALA A 80 8.32 -3.23 -12.20
CA ALA A 80 9.61 -3.50 -11.57
C ALA A 80 9.62 -4.84 -10.82
N ASN A 81 8.57 -5.14 -10.04
CA ASN A 81 8.45 -6.42 -9.34
C ASN A 81 8.33 -7.60 -10.33
N LEU A 82 7.59 -7.44 -11.44
CA LEU A 82 7.49 -8.48 -12.47
C LEU A 82 8.85 -8.74 -13.14
N ALA A 83 9.62 -7.69 -13.43
CA ALA A 83 10.96 -7.83 -13.99
C ALA A 83 11.92 -8.57 -13.03
N LEU A 84 11.89 -8.21 -11.73
CA LEU A 84 12.65 -8.91 -10.69
C LEU A 84 12.23 -10.38 -10.58
N GLY A 85 10.92 -10.66 -10.59
CA GLY A 85 10.40 -12.03 -10.55
C GLY A 85 10.92 -12.90 -11.71
N ARG A 86 10.92 -12.37 -12.94
CA ARG A 86 11.46 -13.10 -14.11
C ARG A 86 12.94 -13.43 -13.98
N LEU A 87 13.75 -12.53 -13.40
CA LEU A 87 15.19 -12.79 -13.19
C LEU A 87 15.42 -13.89 -12.16
N LEU A 88 14.57 -13.96 -11.12
CA LEU A 88 14.64 -15.00 -10.09
C LEU A 88 14.16 -16.37 -10.60
N GLU A 89 13.34 -16.41 -11.65
CA GLU A 89 12.88 -17.64 -12.29
C GLU A 89 13.85 -18.18 -13.36
N ALA A 90 14.91 -17.43 -13.70
CA ALA A 90 15.88 -17.84 -14.71
C ALA A 90 16.73 -19.04 -14.24
N GLU A 91 17.15 -19.89 -15.18
CA GLU A 91 18.01 -21.05 -14.91
C GLU A 91 19.37 -20.66 -14.30
N LYS A 92 19.87 -19.47 -14.68
CA LYS A 92 21.06 -18.85 -14.10
C LYS A 92 20.71 -17.41 -13.72
N ILE A 93 21.02 -17.06 -12.48
CA ILE A 93 20.86 -15.70 -11.97
C ILE A 93 22.13 -14.92 -12.33
N ASP A 94 21.95 -13.80 -13.02
CA ASP A 94 23.00 -12.79 -13.22
C ASP A 94 22.96 -11.82 -12.05
N ASP A 95 23.99 -11.83 -11.20
CA ASP A 95 24.05 -11.03 -9.98
C ASP A 95 23.98 -9.52 -10.26
N LYS A 96 24.55 -9.06 -11.38
CA LYS A 96 24.50 -7.64 -11.75
C LYS A 96 23.08 -7.26 -12.18
N ALA A 97 22.47 -8.06 -13.06
CA ALA A 97 21.11 -7.81 -13.50
C ALA A 97 20.10 -7.88 -12.34
N LEU A 98 20.34 -8.78 -11.39
CA LEU A 98 19.55 -8.91 -10.17
C LEU A 98 19.67 -7.66 -9.29
N ALA A 99 20.89 -7.18 -9.03
CA ALA A 99 21.12 -5.95 -8.28
C ALA A 99 20.41 -4.75 -8.92
N ASP A 100 20.55 -4.56 -10.24
CA ASP A 100 19.89 -3.49 -10.98
C ASP A 100 18.35 -3.59 -10.94
N ALA A 101 17.79 -4.81 -10.84
CA ALA A 101 16.35 -5.02 -10.71
C ALA A 101 15.85 -4.75 -9.29
N ILE A 102 16.64 -5.08 -8.28
CA ILE A 102 16.35 -4.75 -6.88
C ILE A 102 16.31 -3.22 -6.71
N ASP A 103 17.32 -2.51 -7.22
CA ASP A 103 17.39 -1.06 -7.13
C ASP A 103 16.18 -0.39 -7.78
N ARG A 104 15.74 -0.88 -8.96
CA ARG A 104 14.52 -0.40 -9.62
C ARG A 104 13.26 -0.60 -8.76
N VAL A 105 13.14 -1.73 -8.07
CA VAL A 105 12.01 -1.96 -7.15
C VAL A 105 12.07 -1.00 -5.97
N VAL A 106 13.26 -0.79 -5.38
CA VAL A 106 13.45 0.15 -4.26
C VAL A 106 13.10 1.57 -4.68
N GLU A 107 13.59 2.01 -5.83
CA GLU A 107 13.34 3.35 -6.36
C GLU A 107 11.85 3.58 -6.64
N ALA A 108 11.17 2.61 -7.28
CA ALA A 108 9.73 2.68 -7.53
C ALA A 108 8.91 2.73 -6.23
N ARG A 109 9.30 1.97 -5.19
CA ARG A 109 8.66 2.02 -3.87
C ARG A 109 8.82 3.39 -3.21
N CYS A 110 10.05 3.93 -3.24
CA CYS A 110 10.34 5.26 -2.68
C CYS A 110 9.55 6.36 -3.40
N ALA A 111 9.48 6.30 -4.73
CA ALA A 111 8.72 7.26 -5.52
C ALA A 111 7.21 7.21 -5.19
N LEU A 112 6.63 6.02 -5.10
CA LEU A 112 5.24 5.84 -4.69
C LEU A 112 4.98 6.39 -3.28
N ALA A 113 5.80 6.01 -2.30
CA ALA A 113 5.65 6.47 -0.92
C ALA A 113 5.76 7.99 -0.80
N ARG A 114 6.70 8.61 -1.53
CA ARG A 114 6.85 10.06 -1.61
C ARG A 114 5.56 10.71 -2.12
N SER A 115 5.02 10.25 -3.25
CA SER A 115 3.81 10.84 -3.84
C SER A 115 2.60 10.71 -2.91
N GLU A 116 2.43 9.55 -2.24
CA GLU A 116 1.37 9.38 -1.26
C GLU A 116 1.52 10.32 -0.04
N LEU A 117 2.75 10.55 0.43
CA LEU A 117 3.03 11.48 1.54
C LEU A 117 2.79 12.93 1.12
N GLU A 118 3.20 13.31 -0.08
CA GLU A 118 2.99 14.64 -0.65
C GLU A 118 1.49 14.95 -0.79
N SER A 119 0.69 13.98 -1.26
CA SER A 119 -0.77 14.10 -1.32
C SER A 119 -1.39 14.33 0.06
N ARG A 120 -1.01 13.52 1.06
CA ARG A 120 -1.47 13.72 2.46
C ARG A 120 -1.06 15.08 3.00
N ALA A 121 0.17 15.52 2.73
CA ALA A 121 0.66 16.83 3.15
C ALA A 121 -0.11 17.97 2.46
N ALA A 122 -0.41 17.85 1.18
CA ALA A 122 -1.20 18.82 0.42
C ALA A 122 -2.61 18.98 1.00
N VAL A 123 -3.30 17.87 1.28
CA VAL A 123 -4.61 17.90 1.97
C VAL A 123 -4.49 18.52 3.36
N ALA A 124 -3.45 18.18 4.13
CA ALA A 124 -3.24 18.73 5.46
C ALA A 124 -2.96 20.25 5.46
N ARG A 125 -2.49 20.84 4.34
CA ARG A 125 -2.30 22.30 4.21
C ARG A 125 -3.62 23.05 3.99
N VAL A 126 -4.66 22.38 3.50
CA VAL A 126 -6.01 22.98 3.36
C VAL A 126 -6.71 23.09 4.71
N LEU A 127 -6.34 22.24 5.66
CA LEU A 127 -6.94 22.16 6.98
C LEU A 127 -6.24 23.07 7.98
N GLU A 128 -7.04 23.77 8.78
CA GLU A 128 -6.52 24.51 9.94
C GLU A 128 -6.00 23.55 11.02
N LEU A 129 -5.14 24.03 11.92
CA LEU A 129 -4.60 23.21 13.00
C LEU A 129 -5.70 22.56 13.89
N PRO A 130 -6.77 23.28 14.30
CA PRO A 130 -7.87 22.66 15.06
C PRO A 130 -8.57 21.55 14.26
N GLN A 131 -8.82 21.75 12.97
CA GLN A 131 -9.45 20.76 12.09
C GLN A 131 -8.58 19.51 11.95
N ARG A 132 -7.25 19.66 11.84
CA ARG A 132 -6.30 18.53 11.79
C ARG A 132 -6.32 17.70 13.08
N ARG A 133 -6.36 18.36 14.24
CA ARG A 133 -6.46 17.67 15.55
C ARG A 133 -7.78 16.92 15.66
N MET A 134 -8.89 17.57 15.30
CA MET A 134 -10.21 16.94 15.31
C MET A 134 -10.27 15.71 14.38
N LEU A 135 -9.69 15.80 13.17
CA LEU A 135 -9.63 14.66 12.26
C LEU A 135 -8.82 13.50 12.84
N ALA A 136 -7.69 13.78 13.51
CA ALA A 136 -6.90 12.74 14.17
C ALA A 136 -7.68 12.07 15.32
N ASP A 137 -8.44 12.84 16.10
CA ASP A 137 -9.29 12.33 17.18
C ASP A 137 -10.42 11.44 16.65
N LEU A 138 -11.05 11.87 15.55
CA LEU A 138 -12.05 11.10 14.83
C LEU A 138 -11.51 9.78 14.31
N ARG A 139 -10.29 9.77 13.74
CA ARG A 139 -9.65 8.52 13.31
C ARG A 139 -9.41 7.57 14.47
N ARG A 140 -8.84 8.08 15.58
CA ARG A 140 -8.60 7.28 16.79
C ARG A 140 -9.88 6.75 17.44
N SER A 141 -11.00 7.48 17.36
CA SER A 141 -12.26 7.01 17.91
C SER A 141 -12.87 5.88 17.07
N VAL A 142 -12.86 6.01 15.74
CA VAL A 142 -13.36 4.96 14.86
C VAL A 142 -12.52 3.69 14.93
N GLU A 143 -11.19 3.83 15.02
CA GLU A 143 -10.32 2.66 15.16
C GLU A 143 -10.63 1.87 16.43
N ARG A 144 -10.73 2.54 17.59
CA ARG A 144 -11.13 1.91 18.85
C ARG A 144 -12.49 1.22 18.76
N MET A 145 -13.44 1.82 18.04
CA MET A 145 -14.76 1.20 17.82
C MET A 145 -14.68 -0.06 16.95
N ARG A 146 -13.78 -0.08 15.94
CA ARG A 146 -13.55 -1.26 15.08
C ARG A 146 -12.89 -2.39 15.86
N GLU A 147 -11.88 -2.06 16.68
CA GLU A 147 -11.20 -3.02 17.56
C GLU A 147 -12.21 -3.68 18.52
N GLN A 148 -13.08 -2.89 19.17
CA GLN A 148 -14.09 -3.41 20.10
C GLN A 148 -15.15 -4.29 19.42
N ARG A 149 -15.43 -4.06 18.13
CA ARG A 149 -16.41 -4.84 17.35
C ARG A 149 -15.82 -6.09 16.72
N THR A 150 -14.49 -6.21 16.67
CA THR A 150 -13.83 -7.36 16.06
C THR A 150 -13.85 -8.51 17.08
N PRO A 151 -14.62 -9.59 16.85
CA PRO A 151 -14.68 -10.69 17.79
C PRO A 151 -13.28 -11.33 17.94
N PRO A 152 -12.86 -11.70 19.16
CA PRO A 152 -11.55 -12.30 19.36
C PRO A 152 -11.41 -13.55 18.47
N PRO A 153 -10.21 -13.83 17.93
CA PRO A 153 -10.01 -14.99 17.08
C PRO A 153 -10.47 -16.24 17.83
N ARG A 154 -11.41 -16.98 17.23
CA ARG A 154 -11.92 -18.23 17.82
C ARG A 154 -10.73 -19.15 18.00
N ARG A 155 -10.25 -19.31 19.24
CA ARG A 155 -9.20 -20.27 19.57
C ARG A 155 -9.72 -21.65 19.15
N ARG A 156 -9.20 -22.16 18.04
CA ARG A 156 -9.46 -23.52 17.58
C ARG A 156 -8.88 -24.42 18.68
N ARG A 157 -9.73 -24.92 19.58
CA ARG A 157 -9.31 -25.91 20.58
C ARG A 157 -8.81 -27.11 19.80
N LEU A 158 -7.49 -27.25 19.68
CA LEU A 158 -6.87 -28.48 19.23
C LEU A 158 -7.23 -29.51 20.32
N ARG A 159 -8.07 -30.46 19.93
CA ARG A 159 -8.35 -31.67 20.69
C ARG A 159 -7.35 -32.73 20.29
#